data_AF-A0A819LFY0-F1
#
_entry.id   AF-A0A819LFY0-F1
#
_cell.length_a   1.000
_cell.length_b   1.000
_cell.length_c   1.000
_cell.angle_alpha   90.00
_cell.angle_beta   90.00
_cell.angle_gamma   90.00
#
_symmetry.space_group_name_H-M   'P 1'
#
loop_
_entity.id
_entity.type
_entity.pdbx_description
1 polymer ?
#
loop_
_entity_poly.entity_id
_entity_poly.type
_entity_poly.pdbx_seq_one_letter_code
_entity_poly.pdbx_strand_id
1 'polypeptide(L)'
;MSSSKVKWDCSQCGSAPNDRRKYCTECHSMLTWTCIDSGKSGMYANYYHHRNNCSYCTPELEEEKQQEMEEKQQQLQTLDD
;
A
#
# COMPACT_ATOMS: atom_id res chain seq x y z
N MET A 1 11.67 -3.15 -2.68
CA MET A 1 11.19 -2.85 -4.04
C MET A 1 10.15 -1.72 -3.96
N SER A 2 10.29 -0.65 -4.75
CA SER A 2 9.20 0.33 -4.93
C SER A 2 8.10 -0.37 -5.72
N SER A 3 6.89 -0.45 -5.17
CA SER A 3 5.75 -0.99 -5.90
C SER A 3 5.46 -0.06 -7.07
N SER A 4 5.59 -0.55 -8.30
CA SER A 4 5.35 0.18 -9.56
C SER A 4 3.93 0.73 -9.71
N LYS A 5 3.06 0.49 -8.71
CA LYS A 5 1.63 0.80 -8.68
C LYS A 5 1.29 2.10 -7.95
N VAL A 6 2.30 2.82 -7.46
CA VAL A 6 2.10 4.05 -6.70
C VAL A 6 2.90 5.20 -7.30
N LYS A 7 2.20 6.30 -7.58
CA LYS A 7 2.78 7.58 -7.99
C LYS A 7 2.98 8.46 -6.77
N TRP A 8 4.05 9.26 -6.80
CA TRP A 8 4.36 10.24 -5.77
C TRP A 8 4.25 11.63 -6.38
N ASP A 9 3.55 12.51 -5.68
CA ASP A 9 3.26 13.86 -6.14
C ASP A 9 3.47 14.85 -5.00
N CYS A 10 3.92 16.06 -5.35
CA CYS A 10 4.03 17.19 -4.45
C CYS A 10 2.89 18.18 -4.72
N SER A 11 1.93 18.30 -3.80
CA SER A 11 0.80 19.22 -3.97
C SER A 11 1.17 20.70 -3.93
N GLN A 12 2.38 21.05 -3.47
CA GLN A 12 2.83 22.44 -3.33
C GLN A 12 3.51 22.96 -4.60
N CYS A 13 4.43 22.19 -5.19
CA CYS A 13 5.19 22.63 -6.37
C CYS A 13 4.88 21.82 -7.64
N GLY A 14 4.04 20.78 -7.55
CA GLY A 14 3.70 19.92 -8.69
C GLY A 14 4.79 18.92 -9.09
N SER A 15 5.91 18.86 -8.35
CA SER A 15 6.97 17.88 -8.60
C SER A 15 6.44 16.44 -8.41
N ALA A 16 6.72 15.57 -9.38
CA ALA A 16 6.27 14.18 -9.41
C ALA A 16 7.48 13.22 -9.43
N PRO A 17 8.10 12.95 -8.27
CA PRO A 17 9.28 12.09 -8.21
C PRO A 17 8.95 10.62 -8.50
N ASN A 18 9.84 9.95 -9.24
CA ASN A 18 9.70 8.52 -9.56
C ASN A 18 10.08 7.60 -8.39
N ASP A 19 10.79 8.12 -7.39
CA ASP A 19 11.23 7.39 -6.22
C ASP A 19 10.36 7.69 -4.99
N ARG A 20 10.27 6.70 -4.11
CA ARG A 20 9.56 6.84 -2.83
C ARG A 20 10.42 7.63 -1.85
N ARG A 21 10.02 8.87 -1.55
CA ARG A 21 10.61 9.72 -0.50
C ARG A 21 9.54 10.42 0.32
N LYS A 22 9.90 10.87 1.53
CA LYS A 22 8.94 11.50 2.45
C LYS A 22 8.62 12.96 2.08
N TYR A 23 9.63 13.67 1.58
CA TYR A 23 9.55 15.11 1.31
C TYR A 23 9.99 15.41 -0.12
N CYS A 24 9.38 16.42 -0.73
CA CYS A 24 9.81 16.98 -2.00
C CYS A 24 11.20 17.61 -1.86
N THR A 25 12.07 17.46 -2.86
CA THR A 25 13.41 18.06 -2.82
C THR A 25 13.40 19.55 -3.12
N GLU A 26 12.40 20.06 -3.83
CA GLU A 26 12.37 21.47 -4.24
C GLU A 26 11.79 22.37 -3.14
N CYS A 27 10.64 21.99 -2.59
CA CYS A 27 9.90 22.82 -1.62
C CYS A 27 9.83 22.20 -0.22
N HIS A 28 10.44 21.03 0.00
CA HIS A 28 10.48 20.32 1.29
C HIS A 28 9.12 19.96 1.91
N SER A 29 8.02 20.15 1.18
CA SER A 29 6.70 19.72 1.64
C SER A 29 6.57 18.20 1.58
N MET A 30 5.69 17.65 2.42
CA MET A 30 5.41 16.22 2.44
C MET A 30 4.78 15.78 1.11
N LEU A 31 5.23 14.64 0.59
CA LEU A 31 4.67 14.06 -0.63
C LEU A 31 3.35 13.35 -0.36
N THR A 32 2.50 13.34 -1.37
CA THR A 32 1.32 12.51 -1.45
C THR A 32 1.60 11.30 -2.33
N TRP A 33 0.90 10.20 -2.07
CA TRP A 33 0.90 9.02 -2.90
C TRP A 33 -0.48 8.85 -3.56
N THR A 34 -0.48 8.25 -4.75
CA THR A 34 -1.70 7.81 -5.45
C THR A 34 -1.49 6.39 -5.94
N CYS A 35 -2.35 5.46 -5.52
CA CYS A 35 -2.40 4.10 -6.04
C CYS A 35 -3.10 4.13 -7.39
N ILE A 36 -2.41 3.66 -8.44
CA ILE A 36 -2.92 3.69 -9.82
C ILE A 36 -4.12 2.74 -9.97
N ASP A 37 -4.06 1.56 -9.34
CA ASP A 37 -5.07 0.52 -9.54
C ASP A 37 -6.33 0.75 -8.68
N SER A 38 -6.16 1.18 -7.42
CA SER A 38 -7.31 1.42 -6.53
C SER A 38 -7.85 2.85 -6.58
N GLY A 39 -7.14 3.78 -7.23
CA GLY A 39 -7.47 5.21 -7.27
C GLY A 39 -7.35 5.94 -5.92
N LYS A 40 -7.01 5.24 -4.83
CA LYS A 40 -6.84 5.85 -3.50
C LYS A 40 -5.59 6.72 -3.47
N SER A 41 -5.65 7.80 -2.70
CA SER A 41 -4.54 8.71 -2.48
C SER A 41 -4.46 9.15 -1.03
N GLY A 42 -3.31 9.69 -0.64
CA GLY A 42 -3.10 10.23 0.70
C GLY A 42 -1.71 10.79 0.91
N MET A 43 -1.42 11.25 2.13
CA MET A 43 -0.07 11.70 2.51
C MET A 43 0.88 10.51 2.72
N TYR A 44 2.19 10.74 2.54
CA TYR A 44 3.24 9.74 2.79
C TYR A 44 3.08 9.01 4.13
N ALA A 45 2.66 9.70 5.20
CA ALA A 45 2.47 9.11 6.52
C ALA A 45 1.51 7.90 6.50
N ASN A 46 0.50 7.92 5.64
CA ASN A 46 -0.53 6.87 5.55
C ASN A 46 -0.23 5.82 4.47
N TYR A 47 0.88 5.98 3.74
CA TYR A 47 1.24 5.08 2.65
C TYR A 47 1.43 3.63 3.13
N TYR A 48 2.11 3.41 4.25
CA TYR A 48 2.35 2.06 4.77
C TYR A 48 1.06 1.35 5.18
N HIS A 49 0.12 2.09 5.78
CA HIS A 49 -1.19 1.57 6.10
C HIS A 49 -1.95 1.15 4.83
N HIS A 50 -1.94 1.99 3.79
CA HIS A 50 -2.54 1.62 2.51
C HIS A 50 -1.84 0.42 1.88
N ARG A 51 -0.50 0.44 1.79
CA ARG A 51 0.31 -0.62 1.20
C ARG A 51 -0.04 -1.97 1.80
N ASN A 52 -0.12 -2.08 3.13
CA ASN A 52 -0.38 -3.35 3.82
C ASN A 52 -1.84 -3.84 3.72
N ASN A 53 -2.76 -3.02 3.22
CA ASN A 53 -4.19 -3.34 3.12
C ASN A 53 -4.72 -3.24 1.69
N CYS A 54 -3.85 -3.02 0.71
CA CYS A 54 -4.23 -2.85 -0.68
C CYS A 54 -3.78 -4.09 -1.46
N SER A 55 -4.75 -4.90 -1.87
CA SER A 55 -4.59 -6.09 -2.70
C SER A 55 -3.68 -5.86 -3.91
N TYR A 56 -3.78 -4.68 -4.54
CA TYR A 56 -2.98 -4.32 -5.70
C TYR A 56 -1.54 -3.89 -5.36
N CYS A 57 -1.31 -3.29 -4.19
CA CYS A 57 0.02 -2.83 -3.79
C CYS A 57 0.86 -3.91 -3.12
N THR A 58 0.22 -4.92 -2.53
CA THR A 58 0.86 -6.10 -1.93
C THR A 58 0.01 -7.36 -2.16
N PRO A 59 0.02 -7.92 -3.40
CA PRO A 59 -0.73 -9.13 -3.71
C PRO A 59 -0.28 -10.34 -2.87
N GLU A 60 1.02 -10.43 -2.55
CA GLU A 60 1.59 -11.51 -1.73
C GLU A 60 0.99 -11.55 -0.31
N LEU A 61 0.71 -10.40 0.29
CA LEU A 61 0.07 -10.31 1.62
C LEU A 61 -1.40 -10.76 1.59
N GLU A 62 -2.05 -10.69 0.43
CA GLU A 62 -3.42 -11.16 0.27
C GLU A 62 -3.46 -12.69 0.17
N GLU A 63 -2.53 -13.28 -0.59
CA GLU A 63 -2.34 -14.73 -0.69
C GLU A 63 -2.03 -15.36 0.68
N GLU A 64 -1.10 -14.76 1.44
CA GLU A 64 -0.77 -15.21 2.81
C GLU A 64 -1.98 -15.14 3.75
N LYS A 65 -2.72 -14.02 3.75
CA LYS A 65 -3.94 -13.87 4.56
C LYS A 65 -5.01 -14.89 4.19
N GLN A 66 -5.13 -15.21 2.92
CA GLN A 66 -6.13 -16.16 2.44
C GLN A 66 -5.78 -17.59 2.88
N GLN A 67 -4.50 -17.97 2.79
CA GLN A 67 -4.00 -19.23 3.34
C GLN A 67 -4.22 -19.32 4.86
N GLU A 68 -3.90 -18.27 5.63
CA GLU A 68 -4.14 -18.26 7.08
C GLU A 68 -5.63 -18.41 7.44
N MET A 69 -6.54 -17.81 6.65
CA MET A 69 -7.97 -17.99 6.86
C MET A 69 -8.43 -19.40 6.53
N GLU A 70 -7.95 -19.99 5.44
CA GLU A 70 -8.27 -21.38 5.05
C GLU A 70 -7.79 -22.38 6.10
N GLU A 71 -6.56 -22.23 6.62
CA GLU A 71 -6.02 -23.07 7.69
C GLU A 71 -6.84 -22.95 8.99
N LYS A 72 -7.23 -21.74 9.38
CA LYS A 72 -8.11 -21.53 10.54
C LYS A 72 -9.48 -22.17 10.36
N GLN A 73 -10.03 -22.12 9.16
CA GLN A 73 -11.33 -22.72 8.86
C GLN A 73 -11.27 -24.25 8.96
N GLN A 74 -10.19 -24.86 8.46
CA GLN A 74 -9.95 -26.30 8.59
C GLN A 74 -9.72 -26.73 10.05
N GLN A 75 -9.01 -25.93 10.85
CA GLN A 75 -8.82 -26.20 12.29
C GLN A 75 -10.12 -26.12 13.10
N LEU A 76 -11.01 -25.18 12.76
CA LEU A 76 -12.34 -25.09 13.38
C LEU A 76 -13.21 -26.30 13.05
N GLN A 77 -13.22 -26.75 11.79
CA GLN A 77 -14.00 -27.93 11.37
C GLN A 77 -13.52 -29.23 12.02
N THR A 78 -12.24 -29.34 12.37
CA THR A 78 -11.68 -30.53 13.05
C THR A 78 -11.89 -30.54 14.57
N LEU A 79 -12.38 -29.45 15.16
CA LEU A 79 -12.68 -29.34 16.59
C LEU A 79 -14.17 -29.54 16.92
N ASP A 80 -15.06 -29.45 15.92
CA ASP A 80 -16.51 -29.66 16.04
C ASP A 80 -16.96 -31.11 15.76
N ASP A 81 -16.03 -32.01 15.38
CA ASP A 81 -16.20 -33.48 15.25
C ASP A 81 -15.63 -34.22 16.47
#